data_AF-A0A1A8PE17-F1
#
_entry.id   AF-A0A1A8PE17-F1
#
_cell.length_a   1.000
_cell.length_b   1.000
_cell.length_c   1.000
_cell.angle_alpha   90.00
_cell.angle_beta   90.00
_cell.angle_gamma   90.00
#
_symmetry.space_group_name_H-M   'P 1'
#
loop_
_entity.id
_entity.type
_entity.pdbx_description
1 polymer ?
#
loop_
_entity_poly.entity_id
_entity_poly.type
_entity_poly.pdbx_seq_one_letter_code
_entity_poly.pdbx_strand_id
1 'polypeptide(L)'
;DCLYLNIYSPANRAPDAKLPVIVWIHGGGFTLGSASMFDGSAMAAYQDVVVVLIQYRLGLLGFFSTGDEQVSGNFGLLDQIQALRWVK
;
A
#
# COMPACT_ATOMS: atom_id res chain seq x y z
N ASP A 1 -5.72 -6.67 -13.01
CA ASP A 1 -6.32 -6.65 -11.67
C ASP A 1 -5.19 -6.84 -10.64
N CYS A 2 -4.92 -5.82 -9.84
CA CYS A 2 -3.76 -5.83 -8.92
C CYS A 2 -3.90 -4.92 -7.69
N LEU A 3 -4.99 -4.15 -7.56
CA LEU A 3 -5.15 -3.15 -6.49
C LEU A 3 -5.65 -3.81 -5.19
N TYR A 4 -4.75 -4.57 -4.57
CA TYR A 4 -4.96 -5.28 -3.32
C TYR A 4 -4.05 -4.73 -2.22
N LEU A 5 -4.35 -5.09 -0.98
CA LEU A 5 -3.51 -4.81 0.18
C LEU A 5 -3.45 -6.03 1.10
N ASN A 6 -2.32 -6.20 1.78
CA ASN A 6 -2.11 -7.22 2.80
C ASN A 6 -2.13 -6.57 4.18
N ILE A 7 -2.86 -7.13 5.13
CA ILE A 7 -2.97 -6.60 6.50
C ILE A 7 -2.38 -7.62 7.47
N TYR A 8 -1.48 -7.14 8.32
CA TYR A 8 -0.89 -7.88 9.42
C TYR A 8 -1.27 -7.19 10.72
N SER A 9 -1.91 -7.93 11.63
CA SER A 9 -2.31 -7.43 12.95
C SER A 9 -1.72 -8.34 14.02
N PRO A 10 -1.23 -7.80 15.15
CA PRO A 10 -0.73 -8.61 16.26
C PRO A 10 -1.84 -9.49 16.85
N ALA A 11 -1.48 -10.72 17.22
CA ALA A 11 -2.39 -11.64 17.88
C ALA A 11 -2.77 -11.17 19.30
N ASN A 12 -3.85 -11.74 19.83
CA ASN A 12 -4.30 -11.58 21.23
C ASN A 12 -4.65 -10.15 21.63
N ARG A 13 -5.18 -9.35 20.69
CA ARG A 13 -5.73 -8.02 20.98
C ARG A 13 -7.25 -8.06 21.03
N ALA A 14 -7.81 -7.18 21.86
CA ALA A 14 -9.26 -7.00 21.90
C ALA A 14 -9.76 -6.60 20.50
N PRO A 15 -10.95 -7.04 20.07
CA PRO A 15 -11.49 -6.72 18.74
C PRO A 15 -11.59 -5.22 18.43
N ASP A 16 -11.66 -4.37 19.46
CA ASP A 16 -11.78 -2.92 19.40
C ASP A 16 -10.48 -2.17 19.77
N ALA A 17 -9.36 -2.89 19.92
CA ALA A 17 -8.08 -2.29 20.25
C ALA A 17 -7.65 -1.28 19.18
N LYS A 18 -7.36 -0.05 19.60
CA LYS A 18 -6.87 1.02 18.72
C LYS A 18 -5.35 0.99 18.67
N LEU A 19 -4.81 0.33 17.66
CA LEU A 19 -3.37 0.25 17.42
C LEU A 19 -2.93 1.29 16.39
N PRO A 20 -1.69 1.79 16.47
CA PRO A 20 -1.09 2.55 15.38
C PRO A 20 -1.08 1.72 14.10
N VAL A 21 -1.32 2.38 12.96
CA VAL A 21 -1.29 1.75 11.64
C VAL A 21 -0.09 2.28 10.86
N ILE A 22 0.73 1.36 10.36
CA ILE A 22 1.84 1.64 9.45
C ILE A 22 1.44 1.18 8.05
N VAL A 23 1.41 2.10 7.10
CA VAL A 23 1.18 1.79 5.69
C VAL A 23 2.51 1.79 4.94
N TRP A 24 2.86 0.67 4.31
CA TRP A 24 4.11 0.51 3.56
C TRP A 24 3.85 0.55 2.05
N ILE A 25 4.66 1.35 1.37
CA ILE A 25 4.67 1.51 -0.08
C ILE A 25 5.99 0.97 -0.60
N HIS A 26 5.96 -0.11 -1.39
CA HIS A 26 7.18 -0.70 -1.90
C HIS A 26 7.89 0.23 -2.91
N GLY A 27 9.21 0.18 -2.92
CA GLY A 27 10.05 0.83 -3.92
C GLY A 27 10.08 0.09 -5.27
N GLY A 28 11.18 0.23 -6.02
CA GLY A 28 11.33 -0.35 -7.36
C GLY A 28 11.17 0.65 -8.49
N GLY A 29 11.45 1.94 -8.21
CA GLY A 29 11.54 2.99 -9.22
C GLY A 29 10.28 3.16 -10.07
N PHE A 30 9.10 2.90 -9.49
CA PHE A 30 7.81 2.93 -10.17
C PHE A 30 7.64 1.96 -11.34
N THR A 31 8.57 1.01 -11.53
CA THR A 31 8.55 0.08 -12.68
C THR A 31 8.37 -1.37 -12.26
N LEU A 32 8.78 -1.73 -11.05
CA LEU A 32 8.71 -3.09 -10.53
C LEU A 32 8.42 -3.11 -9.03
N GLY A 33 8.02 -4.27 -8.53
CA GLY A 33 7.78 -4.54 -7.12
C GLY A 33 6.38 -5.05 -6.83
N SER A 34 6.18 -5.52 -5.60
CA SER A 34 4.91 -6.01 -5.07
C SER A 34 4.91 -6.00 -3.53
N ALA A 35 3.77 -5.70 -2.94
CA ALA A 35 3.47 -5.81 -1.52
C ALA A 35 3.71 -7.24 -1.00
N SER A 36 3.46 -8.26 -1.83
CA SER A 36 3.67 -9.66 -1.45
C SER A 36 5.14 -10.06 -1.32
N MET A 37 6.09 -9.19 -1.69
CA MET A 37 7.53 -9.42 -1.47
C MET A 37 7.94 -9.14 -0.02
N PHE A 38 7.06 -8.54 0.78
CA PHE A 38 7.33 -8.15 2.16
C PHE A 38 6.38 -8.90 3.10
N ASP A 39 6.90 -9.25 4.28
CA ASP A 39 6.12 -9.83 5.38
C ASP A 39 6.05 -8.84 6.54
N GLY A 40 4.83 -8.43 6.90
CA GLY A 40 4.57 -7.51 8.00
C GLY A 40 4.45 -8.19 9.37
N SER A 41 4.49 -9.53 9.45
CA SER A 41 4.18 -10.30 10.66
C SER A 41 5.08 -9.94 11.84
N ALA A 42 6.40 -9.90 11.65
CA ALA A 42 7.37 -9.59 12.68
C ALA A 42 7.21 -8.15 13.20
N MET A 43 7.00 -7.18 12.30
CA MET A 43 6.79 -5.78 12.68
C MET A 43 5.50 -5.62 13.48
N ALA A 44 4.41 -6.24 13.01
CA ALA A 44 3.13 -6.20 13.72
C ALA A 44 3.24 -6.80 15.14
N ALA A 45 3.90 -7.94 15.27
CA ALA A 45 4.05 -8.63 16.55
C ALA A 45 4.99 -7.92 17.53
N TYR A 46 6.17 -7.47 17.08
CA TYR A 46 7.18 -6.90 17.97
C TYR A 46 6.95 -5.43 18.34
N GLN A 47 6.31 -4.66 17.46
CA GLN A 47 6.06 -3.23 17.70
C GLN A 47 4.62 -2.92 18.12
N ASP A 48 3.76 -3.93 18.19
CA ASP A 48 2.36 -3.78 18.58
C ASP A 48 1.58 -2.79 17.69
N VAL A 49 1.67 -3.00 16.37
CA VAL A 49 1.10 -2.12 15.33
C VAL A 49 0.38 -2.94 14.27
N VAL A 50 -0.58 -2.34 13.58
CA VAL A 50 -1.13 -2.91 12.34
C VAL A 50 -0.24 -2.49 11.17
N VAL A 51 0.17 -3.44 10.34
CA VAL A 51 0.97 -3.18 9.14
C VAL A 51 0.12 -3.45 7.90
N VAL A 52 0.01 -2.46 7.02
CA VAL A 52 -0.72 -2.54 5.76
C VAL A 52 0.26 -2.38 4.60
N LEU A 53 0.40 -3.41 3.78
CA LEU A 53 1.25 -3.39 2.58
C LEU A 53 0.35 -3.18 1.36
N ILE A 54 0.56 -2.11 0.61
CA ILE A 54 -0.35 -1.74 -0.50
C ILE A 54 0.26 -2.02 -1.87
N GLN A 55 -0.59 -2.40 -2.82
CA GLN A 55 -0.26 -2.40 -4.24
C GLN A 55 -0.68 -1.11 -4.93
N TYR A 56 0.08 -0.72 -5.94
CA TYR A 56 -0.23 0.38 -6.83
C TYR A 56 0.20 0.05 -8.26
N ARG A 57 -0.40 0.71 -9.26
CA ARG A 57 0.01 0.50 -10.67
C ARG A 57 1.44 0.96 -10.92
N LEU A 58 2.15 0.22 -11.77
CA LEU A 58 3.56 0.43 -12.11
C LEU A 58 3.73 0.66 -13.62
N GLY A 59 4.90 1.16 -13.99
CA GLY A 59 5.34 1.37 -15.37
C GLY A 59 4.37 2.24 -16.15
N LEU A 60 4.17 1.89 -17.42
CA LEU A 60 3.24 2.58 -18.31
C LEU A 60 1.83 2.67 -17.70
N LEU A 61 1.33 1.60 -17.08
CA LEU A 61 -0.03 1.57 -16.52
C LEU A 61 -0.21 2.49 -15.31
N GLY A 62 0.86 2.77 -14.56
CA GLY A 62 0.84 3.65 -13.40
C GLY A 62 1.18 5.10 -13.70
N PHE A 63 1.97 5.36 -14.75
CA PHE A 63 2.65 6.65 -14.89
C PHE A 63 2.68 7.18 -16.33
N PHE A 64 1.98 6.56 -17.28
CA PHE A 64 1.81 7.14 -18.61
C PHE A 64 1.13 8.51 -18.52
N SER A 65 1.70 9.50 -19.19
CA SER A 65 1.15 10.83 -19.31
C SER A 65 1.47 11.43 -20.68
N THR A 66 0.53 12.21 -21.21
CA THR A 66 0.72 13.06 -22.40
C THR A 66 1.29 14.43 -22.07
N GLY A 67 1.41 14.78 -20.78
CA GLY A 67 1.81 16.12 -20.32
C GLY A 67 0.70 17.17 -20.43
N ASP A 68 -0.53 16.74 -20.72
CA ASP A 68 -1.74 17.55 -20.80
C ASP A 68 -2.93 16.87 -20.10
N GLU A 69 -4.12 17.46 -20.22
CA GLU A 69 -5.33 16.98 -19.55
C GLU A 69 -5.90 15.67 -20.13
N GLN A 70 -5.45 15.23 -21.30
CA GLN A 70 -5.97 13.99 -21.90
C GLN A 70 -5.53 12.77 -21.10
N VAL A 71 -4.26 12.76 -20.66
CA VAL A 71 -3.70 11.75 -19.76
C VAL A 71 -2.80 12.42 -18.74
N SER A 72 -3.38 12.79 -17.60
CA SER A 72 -2.69 13.46 -16.49
C SER A 72 -1.58 12.61 -15.84
N GLY A 73 -1.61 11.29 -16.03
CA GLY A 73 -0.68 10.35 -15.40
C GLY A 73 -0.85 10.22 -13.89
N ASN A 74 0.23 9.82 -13.22
CA ASN A 74 0.29 9.60 -11.76
C ASN A 74 -0.78 8.65 -11.20
N PHE A 75 -1.30 7.75 -12.02
CA PHE A 75 -2.30 6.76 -11.62
C PHE A 75 -1.82 5.89 -10.46
N GLY A 76 -0.55 5.50 -10.44
CA GLY A 76 0.05 4.76 -9.32
C GLY A 76 0.02 5.57 -8.01
N LEU A 77 0.19 6.89 -8.06
CA LEU A 77 0.06 7.74 -6.87
C LEU A 77 -1.40 7.88 -6.42
N LEU A 78 -2.34 7.95 -7.37
CA LEU A 78 -3.76 7.97 -7.07
C LEU A 78 -4.22 6.65 -6.43
N ASP A 79 -3.65 5.51 -6.84
CA ASP A 79 -3.88 4.22 -6.18
C ASP A 79 -3.38 4.24 -4.73
N GLN A 80 -2.20 4.81 -4.47
CA GLN A 80 -1.66 4.97 -3.12
C GLN A 80 -2.58 5.83 -2.25
N ILE A 81 -3.06 6.97 -2.79
CA ILE A 81 -4.03 7.83 -2.10
C ILE A 81 -5.33 7.06 -1.81
N GLN A 82 -5.81 6.26 -2.77
CA GLN A 82 -7.03 5.48 -2.58
C GLN A 82 -6.86 4.40 -1.51
N ALA A 83 -5.71 3.73 -1.46
CA ALA A 83 -5.40 2.79 -0.39
C ALA A 83 -5.36 3.48 0.99
N LEU A 84 -4.76 4.68 1.08
CA LEU A 84 -4.76 5.47 2.32
C LEU A 84 -6.17 5.90 2.75
N ARG A 85 -7.04 6.25 1.80
CA ARG A 85 -8.45 6.56 2.07
C ARG A 85 -9.23 5.33 2.54
N TRP A 86 -8.89 4.14 2.05
CA TRP A 86 -9.50 2.90 2.48
C TRP A 86 -9.08 2.51 3.91
N VAL A 87 -7.84 2.80 4.29
CA VAL A 87 -7.32 2.53 5.65
C VAL A 87 -7.93 3.46 6.72
N LYS A 88 -8.41 4.65 6.31
CA LYS A 88 -9.00 5.65 7.21
C LYS A 88 -10.42 5.26 7.64
#